data_AF-A0A7C7CM09-F1
#
_entry.id   AF-A0A7C7CM09-F1
#
_cell.length_a   1.000
_cell.length_b   1.000
_cell.length_c   1.000
_cell.angle_alpha   90.00
_cell.angle_beta   90.00
_cell.angle_gamma   90.00
#
_symmetry.space_group_name_H-M   'P 1'
#
loop_
_entity.id
_entity.type
_entity.pdbx_description
1 polymer ?
#
loop_
_entity_poly.entity_id
_entity_poly.type
_entity_poly.pdbx_seq_one_letter_code
_entity_poly.pdbx_strand_id
1 'polypeptide(L)'
;MKHFSRGSVTLTAVIFIFVSLLMTTSYLKYAMSAGVMQKYRFEETKALYLAETGINVEALPVLPKVTSPMLVISDDVQFRNMGTYSDVYCSTFTDNMGQTIFMARGKGTSYFKNTMGQPVSIVREANLQMIPESFAHFMYFTESEEPGGGPGLGSYVSFGGSDILEGKVHTNGQMQMSNWGCPDFTNARVAAAQGIAYNNCDPDQWLSANDEAEEISFPPNNAHQRAIENADYVFTADDLLFQSSGRDTLIMTEIEFVDNGFMISQWAYQIPPIGAEGPPPTTFRWDLDTAPNLLNDMRIAFDAPWDTLTGLYFTDTLFIDNEDVDGNDISNVLADYEVGDTISVFAADPDSNKNWFGVITDISTNVSGAIFTISNLMQSFENGFVDAEEVILSFLASPDNTIPFNRFANYHSHLNDGWSLCDTSGFHHFDFDIPPGGPDIMPSTMYYAGEQTVIYVRNGQVRVKGSVDGQYTIVTDKNT
;
A
#
# COMPACT_ATOMS: atom_id res chain seq x y z
N MET A 1 -32.82 -95.52 -46.57
CA MET A 1 -32.38 -94.30 -47.28
C MET A 1 -31.97 -93.24 -46.26
N LYS A 2 -30.68 -92.91 -46.17
CA LYS A 2 -30.19 -91.67 -45.54
C LYS A 2 -29.07 -91.14 -46.43
N HIS A 3 -29.39 -90.14 -47.25
CA HIS A 3 -28.40 -89.40 -48.03
C HIS A 3 -27.54 -88.57 -47.05
N PHE A 4 -26.29 -88.96 -46.86
CA PHE A 4 -25.29 -88.10 -46.22
C PHE A 4 -24.84 -87.06 -47.26
N SER A 5 -25.20 -85.80 -47.02
CA SER A 5 -24.69 -84.65 -47.76
C SER A 5 -23.16 -84.62 -47.66
N ARG A 6 -22.46 -84.86 -48.78
CA ARG A 6 -21.02 -84.67 -48.93
C ARG A 6 -20.78 -83.31 -49.56
N GLY A 7 -20.14 -82.39 -48.83
CA GLY A 7 -19.46 -81.24 -49.45
C GLY A 7 -19.60 -79.84 -48.85
N SER A 8 -20.05 -79.63 -47.60
CA SER A 8 -20.09 -78.25 -47.05
C SER A 8 -18.87 -77.84 -46.22
N VAL A 9 -18.10 -78.78 -45.65
CA VAL A 9 -17.01 -78.47 -44.70
C VAL A 9 -15.90 -77.60 -45.32
N THR A 10 -15.50 -77.87 -46.56
CA THR A 10 -14.48 -77.08 -47.28
C THR A 10 -14.98 -75.67 -47.62
N LEU A 11 -16.23 -75.52 -48.07
CA LEU A 11 -16.82 -74.22 -48.38
C LEU A 11 -16.92 -73.36 -47.10
N THR A 12 -17.37 -73.95 -45.99
CA THR A 12 -17.47 -73.27 -44.70
C THR A 12 -16.09 -72.88 -44.16
N ALA A 13 -15.07 -73.74 -44.30
CA ALA A 13 -13.71 -73.42 -43.89
C ALA A 13 -13.12 -72.25 -44.69
N VAL A 14 -13.34 -72.21 -46.01
CA VAL A 14 -12.91 -71.10 -46.87
C VAL A 14 -13.59 -69.79 -46.46
N ILE A 15 -14.90 -69.82 -46.18
CA ILE A 15 -15.64 -68.64 -45.68
C ILE A 15 -15.04 -68.14 -44.36
N PHE A 16 -14.78 -69.03 -43.39
CA PHE A 16 -14.17 -68.64 -42.12
C PHE A 16 -12.74 -68.07 -42.28
N ILE A 17 -11.95 -68.58 -43.23
CA ILE A 17 -10.64 -68.02 -43.56
C ILE A 17 -10.78 -66.61 -44.15
N PHE A 18 -11.72 -66.38 -45.07
CA PHE A 18 -11.97 -65.05 -45.63
C PHE A 18 -12.48 -64.07 -44.57
N VAL A 19 -13.39 -64.50 -43.70
CA VAL A 19 -13.89 -63.66 -42.60
C VAL A 19 -12.78 -63.33 -41.61
N SER A 20 -11.92 -64.29 -41.28
CA SER A 20 -10.74 -64.07 -40.42
C SER A 20 -9.74 -63.09 -41.05
N LEU A 21 -9.49 -63.20 -42.36
CA LEU A 21 -8.65 -62.27 -43.11
C LEU A 21 -9.26 -60.85 -43.14
N LEU A 22 -10.57 -60.74 -43.34
CA LEU A 22 -11.29 -59.47 -43.31
C LEU A 22 -11.26 -58.83 -41.92
N MET A 23 -11.44 -59.61 -40.85
CA MET A 23 -11.33 -59.11 -39.48
C MET A 23 -9.91 -58.63 -39.15
N THR A 24 -8.88 -59.42 -39.51
CA THR A 24 -7.48 -59.05 -39.27
C THR A 24 -7.06 -57.82 -40.05
N THR A 25 -7.42 -57.71 -41.34
CA THR A 25 -7.16 -56.51 -42.15
C THR A 25 -7.91 -55.29 -41.63
N SER A 26 -9.16 -55.44 -41.21
CA SER A 26 -9.96 -54.35 -40.60
C SER A 26 -9.34 -53.88 -39.29
N TYR A 27 -8.92 -54.81 -38.43
CA TYR A 27 -8.25 -54.50 -37.17
C TYR A 27 -6.91 -53.79 -37.40
N LEU A 28 -6.10 -54.25 -38.37
CA LEU A 28 -4.83 -53.64 -38.71
C LEU A 28 -5.03 -52.18 -39.20
N LYS A 29 -6.03 -51.96 -40.06
CA LYS A 29 -6.40 -50.62 -40.54
C LYS A 29 -6.84 -49.72 -39.37
N TYR A 30 -7.66 -50.24 -38.46
CA TYR A 30 -8.08 -49.51 -37.26
C TYR A 30 -6.90 -49.16 -36.35
N ALA A 31 -6.01 -50.11 -36.05
CA ALA A 31 -4.85 -49.90 -35.20
C ALA A 31 -3.89 -48.85 -35.79
N MET A 32 -3.64 -48.88 -37.11
CA MET A 32 -2.84 -47.85 -37.79
C MET A 32 -3.52 -46.48 -37.70
N SER A 33 -4.83 -46.40 -37.96
CA SER A 33 -5.58 -45.14 -37.86
C SER A 33 -5.57 -44.57 -36.44
N ALA A 34 -5.74 -45.42 -35.43
CA ALA A 34 -5.69 -45.03 -34.03
C ALA A 34 -4.29 -44.54 -33.63
N GLY A 35 -3.23 -45.21 -34.09
CA GLY A 35 -1.84 -44.78 -33.83
C GLY A 35 -1.50 -43.42 -34.45
N VAL A 36 -1.96 -43.16 -35.69
CA VAL A 36 -1.78 -41.84 -36.34
C VAL A 36 -2.57 -40.76 -35.60
N MET A 37 -3.79 -41.07 -35.18
CA MET A 37 -4.62 -40.13 -34.42
C MET A 37 -3.97 -39.73 -33.09
N GLN A 38 -3.38 -40.69 -32.37
CA GLN A 38 -2.66 -40.40 -31.12
C GLN A 38 -1.42 -39.53 -31.35
N LYS A 39 -0.63 -39.82 -32.40
CA LYS A 39 0.51 -38.98 -32.78
C LYS A 39 0.09 -37.57 -33.15
N TYR A 40 -0.98 -37.43 -33.92
CA TYR A 40 -1.54 -36.14 -34.30
C TYR A 40 -1.93 -35.33 -33.05
N ARG A 41 -2.65 -35.94 -32.10
CA ARG A 41 -3.05 -35.27 -30.85
C ARG A 41 -1.85 -34.82 -30.02
N PHE A 42 -0.82 -35.67 -29.89
CA PHE A 42 0.39 -35.33 -29.15
C PHE A 42 1.11 -34.12 -29.78
N GLU A 43 1.24 -34.12 -31.10
CA GLU A 43 1.88 -33.03 -31.85
C GLU A 43 1.04 -31.74 -31.83
N GLU A 44 -0.29 -31.86 -31.82
CA GLU A 44 -1.20 -30.73 -31.63
C GLU A 44 -1.02 -30.07 -30.25
N THR A 45 -0.97 -30.85 -29.17
CA THR A 45 -0.67 -30.32 -27.83
C THR A 45 0.71 -29.66 -27.78
N LYS A 46 1.69 -30.27 -28.45
CA LYS A 46 3.05 -29.72 -28.54
C LYS A 46 3.10 -28.39 -29.29
N ALA A 47 2.35 -28.27 -30.38
CA ALA A 47 2.22 -27.04 -31.14
C ALA A 47 1.54 -25.92 -30.32
N LEU A 48 0.50 -26.25 -29.55
CA LEU A 48 -0.14 -25.31 -28.61
C LEU A 48 0.85 -24.85 -27.52
N TYR A 49 1.57 -25.76 -26.90
CA TYR A 49 2.59 -25.44 -25.89
C TYR A 49 3.69 -24.52 -26.44
N LEU A 50 4.13 -24.74 -27.69
CA LEU A 50 5.10 -23.87 -28.36
C LEU A 50 4.52 -22.46 -28.62
N ALA A 51 3.25 -22.37 -29.02
CA ALA A 51 2.56 -21.10 -29.21
C ALA A 51 2.48 -20.29 -27.90
N GLU A 52 2.09 -20.95 -26.79
CA GLU A 52 2.07 -20.36 -25.45
C GLU A 52 3.47 -19.96 -24.98
N THR A 53 4.49 -20.76 -25.29
CA THR A 53 5.89 -20.45 -24.97
C THR A 53 6.35 -19.19 -25.70
N GLY A 54 6.04 -19.04 -26.98
CA GLY A 54 6.37 -17.83 -27.74
C GLY A 54 5.72 -16.57 -27.14
N ILE A 55 4.46 -16.67 -26.74
CA ILE A 55 3.78 -15.59 -26.01
C ILE A 55 4.47 -15.30 -24.67
N ASN A 56 4.79 -16.33 -23.88
CA ASN A 56 5.36 -16.14 -22.56
C ASN A 56 6.78 -15.57 -22.57
N VAL A 57 7.61 -15.99 -23.52
CA VAL A 57 9.01 -15.55 -23.59
C VAL A 57 9.12 -14.17 -24.25
N GLU A 58 8.35 -13.94 -25.32
CA GLU A 58 8.58 -12.79 -26.20
C GLU A 58 7.51 -11.69 -26.02
N ALA A 59 6.25 -12.06 -25.79
CA ALA A 59 5.18 -11.07 -25.64
C ALA A 59 5.09 -10.52 -24.21
N LEU A 60 5.12 -11.36 -23.17
CA LEU A 60 4.92 -10.91 -21.78
C LEU A 60 5.85 -9.77 -21.33
N PRO A 61 7.16 -9.75 -21.65
CA PRO A 61 8.03 -8.65 -21.23
C PRO A 61 7.74 -7.31 -21.93
N VAL A 62 7.12 -7.37 -23.12
CA VAL A 62 6.89 -6.20 -23.98
C VAL A 62 5.47 -5.66 -23.79
N LEU A 63 4.48 -6.53 -23.55
CA LEU A 63 3.05 -6.20 -23.48
C LEU A 63 2.74 -4.94 -22.64
N PRO A 64 3.27 -4.77 -21.40
CA PRO A 64 2.96 -3.59 -20.58
C PRO A 64 3.42 -2.26 -21.20
N LYS A 65 4.39 -2.30 -22.12
CA LYS A 65 5.00 -1.13 -22.78
C LYS A 65 4.41 -0.83 -24.16
N VAL A 66 3.50 -1.68 -24.65
CA VAL A 66 2.93 -1.55 -26.00
C VAL A 66 1.88 -0.45 -26.00
N THR A 67 2.10 0.59 -26.80
CA THR A 67 1.13 1.68 -27.04
C THR A 67 0.40 1.56 -28.38
N SER A 68 0.92 0.72 -29.30
CA SER A 68 0.32 0.47 -30.61
C SER A 68 0.62 -0.94 -31.10
N PRO A 69 -0.18 -1.53 -32.01
CA PRO A 69 0.00 -2.93 -32.39
C PRO A 69 1.34 -3.19 -33.08
N MET A 70 2.09 -4.19 -32.61
CA MET A 70 3.42 -4.53 -33.11
C MET A 70 3.64 -6.04 -33.25
N LEU A 71 4.38 -6.42 -34.28
CA LEU A 71 4.90 -7.78 -34.43
C LEU A 71 6.25 -7.86 -33.71
N VAL A 72 6.35 -8.69 -32.69
CA VAL A 72 7.58 -8.89 -31.89
C VAL A 72 8.52 -9.82 -32.64
N ILE A 73 7.97 -10.91 -33.19
CA ILE A 73 8.72 -11.90 -33.97
C ILE A 73 7.90 -12.33 -35.18
N SER A 74 8.51 -12.25 -36.37
CA SER A 74 8.00 -12.85 -37.60
C SER A 74 8.54 -14.26 -37.85
N ASP A 75 9.78 -14.52 -37.43
CA ASP A 75 10.54 -15.67 -37.89
C ASP A 75 10.36 -16.90 -36.99
N ASP A 76 10.63 -18.08 -37.55
CA ASP A 76 10.58 -19.35 -36.82
C ASP A 76 11.75 -19.50 -35.84
N VAL A 77 11.45 -19.42 -34.54
CA VAL A 77 12.43 -19.63 -33.47
C VAL A 77 12.34 -21.05 -32.94
N GLN A 78 13.46 -21.78 -33.01
CA GLN A 78 13.54 -23.16 -32.54
C GLN A 78 13.55 -23.22 -31.00
N PHE A 79 12.66 -24.05 -30.43
CA PHE A 79 12.59 -24.26 -28.99
C PHE A 79 12.92 -25.71 -28.62
N ARG A 80 14.08 -25.91 -27.98
CA ARG A 80 14.51 -27.18 -27.35
C ARG A 80 14.29 -28.45 -28.19
N ASN A 81 14.49 -28.37 -29.51
CA ASN A 81 14.24 -29.47 -30.48
C ASN A 81 12.80 -30.01 -30.47
N MET A 82 11.84 -29.26 -29.93
CA MET A 82 10.42 -29.63 -29.89
C MET A 82 9.68 -29.13 -31.14
N GLY A 83 10.09 -27.99 -31.69
CA GLY A 83 9.46 -27.35 -32.83
C GLY A 83 9.83 -25.87 -32.84
N THR A 84 9.04 -25.07 -33.54
CA THR A 84 9.23 -23.62 -33.62
C THR A 84 8.05 -22.87 -33.05
N TYR A 85 8.29 -21.65 -32.57
CA TYR A 85 7.26 -20.63 -32.41
C TYR A 85 7.58 -19.44 -33.33
N SER A 86 6.54 -18.75 -33.78
CA SER A 86 6.64 -17.61 -34.71
C SER A 86 5.38 -16.75 -34.65
N ASP A 87 5.37 -15.65 -35.41
CA ASP A 87 4.24 -14.72 -35.53
C ASP A 87 3.73 -14.20 -34.17
N VAL A 88 4.65 -13.87 -33.26
CA VAL A 88 4.29 -13.30 -31.96
C VAL A 88 3.92 -11.83 -32.15
N TYR A 89 2.66 -11.51 -31.93
CA TYR A 89 2.09 -10.19 -32.16
C TYR A 89 1.43 -9.68 -30.90
N CYS A 90 1.73 -8.44 -30.54
CA CYS A 90 1.18 -7.75 -29.38
C CYS A 90 0.32 -6.57 -29.82
N SER A 91 -0.74 -6.31 -29.08
CA SER A 91 -1.61 -5.14 -29.30
C SER A 91 -2.23 -4.71 -27.99
N THR A 92 -2.68 -3.45 -27.96
CA THR A 92 -3.42 -2.89 -26.84
C THR A 92 -4.64 -2.15 -27.38
N PHE A 93 -5.72 -2.11 -26.61
CA PHE A 93 -6.84 -1.20 -26.85
C PHE A 93 -7.45 -0.75 -25.53
N THR A 94 -7.96 0.48 -25.50
CA THR A 94 -8.73 0.98 -24.36
C THR A 94 -10.21 0.67 -24.60
N ASP A 95 -10.87 0.06 -23.64
CA ASP A 95 -12.30 -0.20 -23.71
C ASP A 95 -13.13 1.07 -23.46
N ASN A 96 -14.45 0.95 -23.57
CA ASN A 96 -15.38 2.07 -23.35
C ASN A 96 -15.37 2.61 -21.92
N MET A 97 -14.76 1.89 -20.97
CA MET A 97 -14.64 2.26 -19.56
C MET A 97 -13.27 2.85 -19.22
N GLY A 98 -12.40 3.05 -20.22
CA GLY A 98 -11.04 3.58 -20.01
C GLY A 98 -10.02 2.51 -19.57
N GLN A 99 -10.41 1.24 -19.54
CA GLN A 99 -9.53 0.13 -19.17
C GLN A 99 -8.66 -0.29 -20.35
N THR A 100 -7.34 -0.33 -20.13
CA THR A 100 -6.39 -0.76 -21.17
C THR A 100 -6.29 -2.28 -21.16
N ILE A 101 -6.61 -2.92 -22.28
CA ILE A 101 -6.55 -4.37 -22.46
C ILE A 101 -5.38 -4.71 -23.36
N PHE A 102 -4.49 -5.58 -22.88
CA PHE A 102 -3.34 -6.07 -23.63
C PHE A 102 -3.67 -7.44 -24.24
N MET A 103 -3.33 -7.63 -25.51
CA MET A 103 -3.54 -8.88 -26.22
C MET A 103 -2.25 -9.33 -26.88
N ALA A 104 -1.95 -10.61 -26.77
CA ALA A 104 -0.91 -11.26 -27.53
C ALA A 104 -1.44 -12.48 -28.25
N ARG A 105 -0.88 -12.74 -29.44
CA ARG A 105 -1.08 -13.99 -30.18
C ARG A 105 0.26 -14.53 -30.61
N GLY A 106 0.36 -15.83 -30.73
CA GLY A 106 1.56 -16.50 -31.21
C GLY A 106 1.22 -17.83 -31.86
N LYS A 107 2.07 -18.28 -32.78
CA LYS A 107 1.93 -19.59 -33.42
C LYS A 107 3.02 -20.53 -32.96
N GLY A 108 2.67 -21.79 -32.85
CA GLY A 108 3.60 -22.89 -32.60
C GLY A 108 3.45 -23.94 -33.68
N THR A 109 4.59 -24.43 -34.16
CA THR A 109 4.67 -25.45 -35.20
C THR A 109 5.43 -26.66 -34.71
N SER A 110 4.81 -27.84 -34.82
CA SER A 110 5.45 -29.12 -34.56
C SER A 110 5.42 -30.00 -35.81
N TYR A 111 6.26 -31.03 -35.82
CA TYR A 111 6.49 -31.87 -36.99
C TYR A 111 6.49 -33.35 -36.63
N PHE A 112 5.77 -34.16 -37.41
CA PHE A 112 5.84 -35.61 -37.32
C PHE A 112 5.81 -36.26 -38.70
N LYS A 113 6.14 -37.56 -38.76
CA LYS A 113 6.07 -38.34 -39.99
C LYS A 113 4.77 -39.14 -40.04
N ASN A 114 4.07 -39.06 -41.17
CA ASN A 114 2.90 -39.90 -41.42
C ASN A 114 3.30 -41.38 -41.61
N THR A 115 2.32 -42.27 -41.82
CA THR A 115 2.55 -43.71 -42.05
C THR A 115 3.39 -44.01 -43.30
N MET A 116 3.52 -43.06 -44.22
CA MET A 116 4.36 -43.13 -45.42
C MET A 116 5.74 -42.48 -45.23
N GLY A 117 6.08 -42.01 -44.03
CA GLY A 117 7.36 -41.37 -43.73
C GLY A 117 7.47 -39.90 -44.21
N GLN A 118 6.41 -39.33 -44.77
CA GLN A 118 6.39 -37.94 -45.20
C GLN A 118 6.20 -37.01 -43.99
N PRO A 119 6.92 -35.87 -43.94
CA PRO A 119 6.75 -34.88 -42.90
C PRO A 119 5.38 -34.21 -42.99
N VAL A 120 4.72 -34.08 -41.85
CA VAL A 120 3.48 -33.34 -41.64
C VAL A 120 3.75 -32.32 -40.56
N SER A 121 3.49 -31.05 -40.86
CA SER A 121 3.55 -29.95 -39.89
C SER A 121 2.17 -29.69 -39.29
N ILE A 122 2.10 -29.53 -37.98
CA ILE A 122 0.90 -29.06 -37.29
C ILE A 122 1.20 -27.66 -36.76
N VAL A 123 0.34 -26.70 -37.12
CA VAL A 123 0.40 -25.32 -36.64
C VAL A 123 -0.80 -25.07 -35.74
N ARG A 124 -0.54 -24.47 -34.58
CA ARG A 124 -1.56 -24.02 -33.63
C ARG A 124 -1.28 -22.58 -33.22
N GLU A 125 -2.34 -21.86 -32.92
CA GLU A 125 -2.30 -20.48 -32.47
C GLU A 125 -2.81 -20.43 -31.03
N ALA A 126 -2.12 -19.66 -30.19
CA ALA A 126 -2.55 -19.33 -28.84
C ALA A 126 -2.83 -17.83 -28.79
N ASN A 127 -3.80 -17.45 -27.96
CA ASN A 127 -4.13 -16.06 -27.69
C ASN A 127 -4.09 -15.84 -26.18
N LEU A 128 -3.52 -14.72 -25.77
CA LEU A 128 -3.47 -14.24 -24.40
C LEU A 128 -4.15 -12.88 -24.36
N GLN A 129 -5.00 -12.70 -23.35
CA GLN A 129 -5.55 -11.40 -22.98
C GLN A 129 -5.14 -11.12 -21.54
N MET A 130 -4.53 -9.96 -21.32
CA MET A 130 -4.17 -9.46 -20.00
C MET A 130 -4.91 -8.16 -19.75
N ILE A 131 -5.48 -8.07 -18.56
CA ILE A 131 -6.14 -6.87 -18.06
C ILE A 131 -5.34 -6.45 -16.82
N PRO A 132 -4.76 -5.24 -16.78
CA PRO A 132 -4.04 -4.77 -15.62
C PRO A 132 -5.00 -4.69 -14.44
N GLU A 133 -4.65 -5.33 -13.32
CA GLU A 133 -5.41 -5.16 -12.08
C GLU A 133 -5.20 -3.73 -11.57
N SER A 134 -6.29 -2.98 -11.43
CA SER A 134 -6.27 -1.61 -10.95
C SER A 134 -7.47 -1.33 -10.07
N PHE A 135 -7.38 -0.30 -9.22
CA PHE A 135 -8.51 0.18 -8.43
C PHE A 135 -9.70 0.60 -9.30
N ALA A 136 -9.48 0.94 -10.59
CA ALA A 136 -10.54 1.30 -11.52
C ALA A 136 -11.57 0.17 -11.77
N HIS A 137 -11.29 -1.06 -11.34
CA HIS A 137 -12.25 -2.16 -11.41
C HIS A 137 -13.34 -2.07 -10.35
N PHE A 138 -13.07 -1.31 -9.28
CA PHE A 138 -13.98 -1.09 -8.18
C PHE A 138 -14.61 0.29 -8.31
N MET A 139 -15.94 0.33 -8.26
CA MET A 139 -16.67 1.56 -7.99
C MET A 139 -16.43 2.01 -6.55
N TYR A 140 -16.29 1.02 -5.65
CA TYR A 140 -15.97 1.23 -4.26
C TYR A 140 -15.10 0.07 -3.78
N PHE A 141 -13.93 0.40 -3.22
CA PHE A 141 -13.05 -0.55 -2.55
C PHE A 141 -12.45 0.11 -1.32
N THR A 142 -12.54 -0.56 -0.17
CA THR A 142 -11.82 -0.14 1.03
C THR A 142 -11.25 -1.33 1.79
N GLU A 143 -10.08 -1.11 2.39
CA GLU A 143 -9.40 -2.07 3.27
C GLU A 143 -10.06 -2.10 4.67
N SER A 144 -10.69 -1.00 5.08
CA SER A 144 -11.42 -0.90 6.34
C SER A 144 -12.56 0.11 6.21
N GLU A 145 -13.69 -0.17 6.86
CA GLU A 145 -14.81 0.78 7.01
C GLU A 145 -14.65 1.66 8.27
N GLU A 146 -13.50 1.53 8.95
CA GLU A 146 -13.12 2.44 10.01
C GLU A 146 -12.95 3.86 9.46
N PRO A 147 -13.42 4.89 10.19
CA PRO A 147 -13.47 6.26 9.68
C PRO A 147 -12.06 6.79 9.37
N GLY A 148 -11.83 7.16 8.11
CA GLY A 148 -10.54 7.64 7.58
C GLY A 148 -10.13 9.06 7.94
N GLY A 149 -10.58 9.60 9.09
CA GLY A 149 -9.98 10.82 9.66
C GLY A 149 -10.37 12.17 9.03
N GLY A 150 -11.60 12.32 8.53
CA GLY A 150 -12.17 13.63 8.17
C GLY A 150 -13.00 14.23 9.32
N PRO A 151 -12.83 15.51 9.70
CA PRO A 151 -13.65 16.14 10.75
C PRO A 151 -15.15 16.09 10.42
N GLY A 152 -15.97 15.63 11.38
CA GLY A 152 -17.44 15.65 11.30
C GLY A 152 -18.11 14.50 10.54
N LEU A 153 -17.37 13.48 10.10
CA LEU A 153 -17.93 12.28 9.50
C LEU A 153 -18.10 11.21 10.59
N GLY A 154 -19.29 10.62 10.68
CA GLY A 154 -19.65 9.66 11.74
C GLY A 154 -18.72 8.44 11.85
N SER A 155 -18.91 7.65 12.90
CA SER A 155 -17.99 6.57 13.31
C SER A 155 -17.87 5.37 12.36
N TYR A 156 -18.58 5.37 11.23
CA TYR A 156 -18.59 4.32 10.21
C TYR A 156 -19.17 4.86 8.90
N VAL A 157 -18.75 4.29 7.77
CA VAL A 157 -19.35 4.56 6.45
C VAL A 157 -20.71 3.89 6.38
N SER A 158 -21.77 4.63 6.03
CA SER A 158 -23.13 4.10 5.90
C SER A 158 -23.74 4.39 4.52
N PHE A 159 -24.32 3.38 3.87
CA PHE A 159 -24.97 3.49 2.56
C PHE A 159 -26.49 3.66 2.70
N GLY A 160 -27.05 4.74 2.17
CA GLY A 160 -28.46 5.11 2.30
C GLY A 160 -29.20 5.29 0.97
N GLY A 161 -30.43 5.82 1.06
CA GLY A 161 -31.35 5.90 -0.08
C GLY A 161 -30.94 6.80 -1.25
N SER A 162 -29.84 7.56 -1.12
CA SER A 162 -29.30 8.41 -2.19
C SER A 162 -28.08 7.80 -2.88
N ASP A 163 -27.57 6.67 -2.38
CA ASP A 163 -26.37 6.04 -2.92
C ASP A 163 -26.76 5.07 -4.03
N ILE A 164 -26.27 5.36 -5.23
CA ILE A 164 -26.49 4.55 -6.44
C ILE A 164 -25.12 4.09 -6.90
N LEU A 165 -24.83 2.81 -6.70
CA LEU A 165 -23.52 2.23 -6.98
C LEU A 165 -23.68 1.17 -8.07
N GLU A 166 -22.75 1.16 -9.03
CA GLU A 166 -22.72 0.22 -10.14
C GLU A 166 -21.37 -0.48 -10.21
N GLY A 167 -21.26 -1.63 -10.87
CA GLY A 167 -19.97 -2.32 -11.01
C GLY A 167 -19.55 -3.09 -9.76
N LYS A 168 -18.26 -3.16 -9.43
CA LYS A 168 -17.79 -3.90 -8.23
C LYS A 168 -17.74 -2.97 -7.02
N VAL A 169 -18.41 -3.38 -5.95
CA VAL A 169 -18.41 -2.72 -4.65
C VAL A 169 -17.89 -3.73 -3.65
N HIS A 170 -16.73 -3.47 -3.05
CA HIS A 170 -16.08 -4.40 -2.13
C HIS A 170 -15.56 -3.68 -0.89
N THR A 171 -15.65 -4.35 0.26
CA THR A 171 -15.00 -3.90 1.48
C THR A 171 -14.37 -5.06 2.23
N ASN A 172 -13.17 -4.87 2.76
CA ASN A 172 -12.57 -5.80 3.71
C ASN A 172 -13.12 -5.60 5.15
N GLY A 173 -13.86 -4.51 5.39
CA GLY A 173 -14.57 -4.25 6.64
C GLY A 173 -16.01 -4.77 6.67
N GLN A 174 -16.81 -4.27 7.62
CA GLN A 174 -18.24 -4.53 7.71
C GLN A 174 -19.01 -3.44 6.98
N MET A 175 -19.77 -3.79 5.94
CA MET A 175 -20.59 -2.85 5.19
C MET A 175 -21.86 -2.50 5.97
N GLN A 176 -22.19 -1.21 6.12
CA GLN A 176 -23.35 -0.78 6.91
C GLN A 176 -24.37 0.01 6.07
N MET A 177 -25.64 -0.38 6.13
CA MET A 177 -26.75 0.36 5.49
C MET A 177 -27.29 1.45 6.43
N SER A 178 -27.94 2.47 5.88
CA SER A 178 -28.61 3.51 6.66
C SER A 178 -29.94 3.03 7.24
N ASN A 179 -30.37 3.67 8.33
CA ASN A 179 -31.75 3.55 8.84
C ASN A 179 -32.76 4.35 8.00
N TRP A 180 -32.28 5.26 7.13
CA TRP A 180 -33.09 6.24 6.39
C TRP A 180 -32.98 6.03 4.87
N GLY A 181 -33.46 4.87 4.41
CA GLY A 181 -33.47 4.48 2.99
C GLY A 181 -32.31 3.57 2.62
N CYS A 182 -32.47 2.85 1.50
CA CYS A 182 -31.57 1.78 1.08
C CYS A 182 -30.86 2.14 -0.23
N PRO A 183 -29.57 1.83 -0.37
CA PRO A 183 -28.84 2.08 -1.60
C PRO A 183 -29.39 1.30 -2.78
N ASP A 184 -29.14 1.80 -3.98
CA ASP A 184 -29.43 1.09 -5.22
C ASP A 184 -28.17 0.33 -5.68
N PHE A 185 -28.21 -0.99 -5.50
CA PHE A 185 -27.20 -1.94 -5.96
C PHE A 185 -27.65 -2.77 -7.17
N THR A 186 -28.70 -2.35 -7.88
CA THR A 186 -29.30 -3.15 -8.97
C THR A 186 -28.27 -3.54 -10.05
N ASN A 187 -27.29 -2.67 -10.31
CA ASN A 187 -26.21 -2.89 -11.28
C ASN A 187 -24.84 -3.17 -10.61
N ALA A 188 -24.81 -3.45 -9.30
CA ALA A 188 -23.60 -3.70 -8.55
C ALA A 188 -23.38 -5.19 -8.24
N ARG A 189 -22.11 -5.56 -8.06
CA ARG A 189 -21.67 -6.80 -7.41
C ARG A 189 -21.08 -6.40 -6.08
N VAL A 190 -21.83 -6.67 -5.02
CA VAL A 190 -21.50 -6.24 -3.65
C VAL A 190 -20.83 -7.39 -2.91
N ALA A 191 -19.72 -7.10 -2.25
CA ALA A 191 -18.99 -8.04 -1.42
C ALA A 191 -18.47 -7.35 -0.15
N ALA A 192 -18.57 -8.03 0.99
CA ALA A 192 -18.04 -7.57 2.26
C ALA A 192 -17.37 -8.74 2.99
N ALA A 193 -16.18 -8.53 3.53
CA ALA A 193 -15.44 -9.59 4.20
C ALA A 193 -15.91 -9.82 5.65
N GLN A 194 -16.34 -8.76 6.34
CA GLN A 194 -16.88 -8.85 7.71
C GLN A 194 -18.43 -8.75 7.74
N GLY A 195 -19.08 -9.01 6.61
CA GLY A 195 -20.53 -9.03 6.50
C GLY A 195 -21.19 -7.69 6.19
N ILE A 196 -22.52 -7.75 6.00
CA ILE A 196 -23.37 -6.61 5.64
C ILE A 196 -24.42 -6.40 6.72
N ALA A 197 -24.42 -5.22 7.35
CA ALA A 197 -25.43 -4.78 8.30
C ALA A 197 -26.57 -4.07 7.55
N TYR A 198 -27.64 -4.82 7.25
CA TYR A 198 -28.77 -4.34 6.43
C TYR A 198 -29.67 -3.29 7.09
N ASN A 199 -29.67 -3.18 8.42
CA ASN A 199 -30.55 -2.26 9.16
C ASN A 199 -32.03 -2.33 8.71
N ASN A 200 -32.61 -1.22 8.23
CA ASN A 200 -34.00 -1.18 7.76
C ASN A 200 -34.18 -1.68 6.31
N CYS A 201 -33.11 -2.14 5.67
CA CYS A 201 -33.13 -2.64 4.29
C CYS A 201 -33.46 -4.12 4.22
N ASP A 202 -34.17 -4.50 3.16
CA ASP A 202 -34.58 -5.88 2.92
C ASP A 202 -33.44 -6.64 2.22
N PRO A 203 -32.82 -7.65 2.88
CA PRO A 203 -31.72 -8.41 2.29
C PRO A 203 -32.14 -9.19 1.04
N ASP A 204 -33.43 -9.52 0.89
CA ASP A 204 -33.95 -10.22 -0.29
C ASP A 204 -33.89 -9.34 -1.56
N GLN A 205 -33.65 -8.03 -1.43
CA GLN A 205 -33.44 -7.13 -2.56
C GLN A 205 -32.05 -7.30 -3.20
N TRP A 206 -31.07 -7.86 -2.49
CA TRP A 206 -29.68 -7.99 -2.94
C TRP A 206 -29.18 -9.42 -2.84
N LEU A 207 -29.93 -10.38 -3.38
CA LEU A 207 -29.60 -11.83 -3.37
C LEU A 207 -28.22 -12.18 -3.94
N SER A 208 -27.58 -11.28 -4.69
CA SER A 208 -26.24 -11.43 -5.25
C SER A 208 -25.12 -10.84 -4.39
N ALA A 209 -25.44 -10.18 -3.28
CA ALA A 209 -24.45 -9.66 -2.35
C ALA A 209 -23.77 -10.81 -1.60
N ASN A 210 -22.45 -10.74 -1.46
CA ASN A 210 -21.65 -11.71 -0.72
C ASN A 210 -21.20 -11.09 0.61
N ASP A 211 -21.78 -11.54 1.71
CA ASP A 211 -21.48 -11.11 3.07
C ASP A 211 -20.42 -11.99 3.77
N GLU A 212 -19.85 -12.96 3.06
CA GLU A 212 -18.74 -13.82 3.51
C GLU A 212 -17.60 -13.79 2.48
N ALA A 213 -17.32 -12.63 1.90
CA ALA A 213 -16.26 -12.50 0.91
C ALA A 213 -14.87 -12.67 1.55
N GLU A 214 -13.91 -13.18 0.80
CA GLU A 214 -12.51 -13.15 1.25
C GLU A 214 -11.97 -11.71 1.19
N GLU A 215 -11.10 -11.36 2.14
CA GLU A 215 -10.37 -10.10 2.13
C GLU A 215 -9.53 -9.99 0.85
N ILE A 216 -9.67 -8.86 0.14
CA ILE A 216 -8.89 -8.57 -1.05
C ILE A 216 -7.74 -7.64 -0.64
N SER A 217 -6.52 -8.15 -0.69
CA SER A 217 -5.32 -7.31 -0.47
C SER A 217 -4.96 -6.58 -1.77
N PHE A 218 -5.11 -5.26 -1.78
CA PHE A 218 -4.82 -4.41 -2.95
C PHE A 218 -3.89 -3.23 -2.56
N PRO A 219 -2.80 -2.97 -3.30
CA PRO A 219 -2.33 -3.67 -4.49
C PRO A 219 -1.81 -5.08 -4.16
N PRO A 220 -1.77 -6.02 -5.14
CA PRO A 220 -1.47 -7.42 -4.90
C PRO A 220 -0.21 -7.60 -4.04
N ASN A 221 -0.28 -8.53 -3.09
CA ASN A 221 0.82 -8.89 -2.17
C ASN A 221 2.12 -9.12 -2.94
N ASN A 222 2.95 -8.08 -3.02
CA ASN A 222 4.26 -7.92 -3.67
C ASN A 222 4.39 -6.64 -4.52
N ALA A 223 3.40 -5.75 -4.64
CA ALA A 223 3.55 -4.54 -5.46
C ALA A 223 4.77 -3.68 -5.06
N HIS A 224 4.99 -3.51 -3.75
CA HIS A 224 6.21 -2.88 -3.20
C HIS A 224 7.48 -3.63 -3.61
N GLN A 225 7.50 -4.96 -3.41
CA GLN A 225 8.64 -5.79 -3.76
C GLN A 225 8.91 -5.85 -5.28
N ARG A 226 7.87 -5.90 -6.12
CA ARG A 226 7.96 -5.85 -7.57
C ARG A 226 8.46 -4.50 -8.04
N ALA A 227 8.05 -3.41 -7.40
CA ALA A 227 8.55 -2.08 -7.72
C ALA A 227 10.05 -1.96 -7.35
N ILE A 228 10.49 -2.55 -6.22
CA ILE A 228 11.91 -2.66 -5.87
C ILE A 228 12.68 -3.51 -6.90
N GLU A 229 12.16 -4.71 -7.24
CA GLU A 229 12.80 -5.65 -8.18
C GLU A 229 12.91 -5.10 -9.60
N ASN A 230 12.02 -4.18 -9.99
CA ASN A 230 11.97 -3.56 -11.31
C ASN A 230 12.33 -2.06 -11.27
N ALA A 231 13.05 -1.61 -10.23
CA ALA A 231 13.51 -0.24 -10.14
C ALA A 231 14.50 0.09 -11.28
N ASP A 232 14.22 1.16 -12.03
CA ASP A 232 15.08 1.64 -13.11
C ASP A 232 16.33 2.34 -12.54
N TYR A 233 16.18 3.01 -11.39
CA TYR A 233 17.27 3.64 -10.65
C TYR A 233 17.21 3.29 -9.17
N VAL A 234 18.38 2.96 -8.60
CA VAL A 234 18.53 2.64 -7.18
C VAL A 234 19.54 3.59 -6.54
N PHE A 235 19.09 4.35 -5.54
CA PHE A 235 19.93 5.24 -4.73
C PHE A 235 20.03 4.67 -3.33
N THR A 236 21.25 4.45 -2.85
CA THR A 236 21.48 3.94 -1.49
C THR A 236 21.80 5.11 -0.58
N ALA A 237 21.05 5.23 0.50
CA ALA A 237 21.12 6.30 1.48
C ALA A 237 21.69 5.82 2.83
N ASP A 238 22.28 4.62 2.86
CA ASP A 238 23.07 4.13 4.00
C ASP A 238 24.56 3.94 3.71
N ASP A 239 25.06 4.34 2.53
CA ASP A 239 26.48 4.27 2.19
C ASP A 239 27.20 5.57 2.60
N LEU A 240 28.40 5.44 3.18
CA LEU A 240 29.29 6.58 3.38
C LEU A 240 29.58 7.23 2.02
N LEU A 241 29.20 8.51 1.88
CA LEU A 241 29.33 9.28 0.64
C LEU A 241 30.77 9.32 0.06
N PHE A 242 31.80 8.95 0.85
CA PHE A 242 33.22 8.94 0.44
C PHE A 242 33.99 7.64 0.67
N GLN A 243 33.36 6.57 1.19
CA GLN A 243 34.03 5.28 1.38
C GLN A 243 33.11 4.12 1.01
N SER A 244 33.56 3.28 0.08
CA SER A 244 32.82 2.10 -0.39
C SER A 244 32.69 0.97 0.64
N SER A 245 32.98 1.21 1.93
CA SER A 245 33.05 0.17 2.96
C SER A 245 32.56 0.57 4.34
N GLY A 246 31.77 1.64 4.48
CA GLY A 246 31.11 1.94 5.75
C GLY A 246 29.72 2.53 5.54
N ARG A 247 28.91 2.47 6.60
CA ARG A 247 27.53 2.92 6.58
C ARG A 247 27.38 4.27 7.25
N ASP A 248 26.59 5.15 6.63
CA ASP A 248 26.11 6.40 7.23
C ASP A 248 24.61 6.25 7.45
N THR A 249 24.11 6.43 8.66
CA THR A 249 22.70 6.13 8.98
C THR A 249 21.74 7.27 8.65
N LEU A 250 22.24 8.40 8.12
CA LEU A 250 21.46 9.64 8.05
C LEU A 250 21.65 10.39 6.72
N ILE A 251 21.39 9.77 5.56
CA ILE A 251 21.40 10.48 4.27
C ILE A 251 19.96 10.74 3.78
N MET A 252 19.66 12.00 3.46
CA MET A 252 18.49 12.44 2.69
C MET A 252 18.82 12.33 1.20
N THR A 253 17.92 11.76 0.43
CA THR A 253 17.94 11.83 -1.04
C THR A 253 16.85 12.79 -1.50
N GLU A 254 17.25 13.90 -2.12
CA GLU A 254 16.32 14.81 -2.80
C GLU A 254 16.19 14.47 -4.27
N ILE A 255 14.95 14.39 -4.71
CA ILE A 255 14.53 14.21 -6.10
C ILE A 255 13.84 15.50 -6.55
N GLU A 256 14.45 16.21 -7.49
CA GLU A 256 13.88 17.40 -8.13
C GLU A 256 13.41 17.05 -9.53
N PHE A 257 12.09 17.09 -9.76
CA PHE A 257 11.53 16.86 -11.09
C PHE A 257 11.67 18.12 -11.96
N VAL A 258 12.22 17.93 -13.16
CA VAL A 258 12.53 18.98 -14.14
C VAL A 258 11.99 18.58 -15.52
N ASP A 259 11.92 19.53 -16.45
CA ASP A 259 11.44 19.25 -17.81
C ASP A 259 12.25 18.10 -18.45
N ASN A 260 11.56 16.99 -18.76
CA ASN A 260 12.11 15.76 -19.35
C ASN A 260 13.06 14.95 -18.45
N GLY A 261 12.97 15.07 -17.12
CA GLY A 261 13.80 14.27 -16.23
C GLY A 261 13.66 14.56 -14.73
N PHE A 262 14.64 14.09 -13.97
CA PHE A 262 14.79 14.41 -12.56
C PHE A 262 16.26 14.60 -12.20
N MET A 263 16.50 15.44 -11.20
CA MET A 263 17.81 15.68 -10.61
C MET A 263 17.87 15.04 -9.22
N ILE A 264 19.02 14.47 -8.88
CA ILE A 264 19.28 13.85 -7.57
C ILE A 264 20.37 14.60 -6.83
N SER A 265 20.12 14.88 -5.56
CA SER A 265 21.11 15.38 -4.60
C SER A 265 21.02 14.56 -3.30
N GLN A 266 22.16 14.21 -2.71
CA GLN A 266 22.22 13.51 -1.42
C GLN A 266 22.99 14.34 -0.40
N TRP A 267 22.44 14.44 0.81
CA TRP A 267 23.05 15.16 1.92
C TRP A 267 22.68 14.54 3.26
N ALA A 268 23.44 14.81 4.32
CA ALA A 268 23.11 14.31 5.65
C ALA A 268 21.76 14.87 6.16
N TYR A 269 20.77 14.01 6.39
CA TYR A 269 19.47 14.36 6.97
C TYR A 269 19.54 14.43 8.50
N GLN A 270 18.69 15.24 9.13
CA GLN A 270 18.68 15.42 10.59
C GLN A 270 17.42 14.82 11.21
N ILE A 271 17.60 13.92 12.19
CA ILE A 271 16.54 13.54 13.13
C ILE A 271 16.28 14.76 14.01
N PRO A 272 15.02 15.15 14.30
CA PRO A 272 14.74 16.13 15.34
C PRO A 272 15.38 15.67 16.67
N PRO A 273 15.84 16.60 17.52
CA PRO A 273 16.47 16.23 18.80
C PRO A 273 15.56 15.27 19.57
N ILE A 274 16.13 14.16 20.03
CA ILE A 274 15.37 13.18 20.82
C ILE A 274 15.17 13.82 22.19
N GLY A 275 13.91 14.07 22.55
CA GLY A 275 13.55 14.55 23.88
C GLY A 275 13.89 13.52 24.95
N ALA A 276 14.11 13.97 26.19
CA ALA A 276 14.13 13.09 27.35
C ALA A 276 12.86 12.21 27.40
N GLU A 277 13.00 10.97 27.89
CA GLU A 277 11.84 10.13 28.20
C GLU A 277 10.91 10.88 29.17
N GLY A 278 9.60 10.79 28.94
CA GLY A 278 8.61 11.43 29.79
C GLY A 278 7.21 10.86 29.56
N PRO A 279 6.21 11.35 30.31
CA PRO A 279 4.85 10.84 30.26
C PRO A 279 4.25 10.91 28.85
N PRO A 280 3.51 9.88 28.40
CA PRO A 280 2.81 9.95 27.12
C PRO A 280 1.73 11.05 27.13
N PRO A 281 1.43 11.66 25.97
CA PRO A 281 0.28 12.54 25.80
C PRO A 281 -1.01 11.87 26.26
N THR A 282 -1.85 12.61 26.99
CA THR A 282 -3.12 12.09 27.53
C THR A 282 -4.26 13.03 27.17
N THR A 283 -5.39 12.44 26.74
CA THR A 283 -6.55 13.18 26.26
C THR A 283 -7.63 13.27 27.34
N PHE A 284 -8.25 14.45 27.46
CA PHE A 284 -9.31 14.75 28.40
C PHE A 284 -10.40 15.61 27.75
N ARG A 285 -11.51 15.80 28.47
CA ARG A 285 -12.48 16.87 28.15
C ARG A 285 -12.24 18.10 29.01
N TRP A 286 -12.36 19.27 28.40
CA TRP A 286 -12.24 20.54 29.09
C TRP A 286 -13.42 20.77 30.05
N ASP A 287 -13.13 21.19 31.28
CA ASP A 287 -14.14 21.68 32.22
C ASP A 287 -14.10 23.20 32.34
N LEU A 288 -15.28 23.82 32.44
CA LEU A 288 -15.41 25.25 32.74
C LEU A 288 -15.35 25.54 34.23
N ASP A 289 -15.49 24.52 35.08
CA ASP A 289 -15.38 24.66 36.52
C ASP A 289 -13.93 24.97 36.93
N THR A 290 -13.80 25.97 37.79
CA THR A 290 -12.50 26.56 38.19
C THR A 290 -12.09 26.16 39.61
N ALA A 291 -12.69 25.07 40.12
CA ALA A 291 -12.42 24.55 41.45
C ALA A 291 -12.22 23.03 41.39
N PRO A 292 -11.22 22.49 42.12
CA PRO A 292 -10.84 21.08 42.01
C PRO A 292 -11.95 20.13 42.47
N ASN A 293 -12.81 20.57 43.41
CA ASN A 293 -13.91 19.77 43.93
C ASN A 293 -15.16 19.77 43.02
N LEU A 294 -15.11 20.49 41.90
CA LEU A 294 -16.16 20.56 40.89
C LEU A 294 -15.71 19.96 39.55
N LEU A 295 -14.47 19.49 39.46
CA LEU A 295 -13.98 18.80 38.27
C LEU A 295 -14.79 17.52 38.07
N ASN A 296 -15.39 17.36 36.90
CA ASN A 296 -16.09 16.12 36.57
C ASN A 296 -15.09 15.02 36.16
N ASP A 297 -15.50 13.76 36.30
CA ASP A 297 -14.72 12.60 35.84
C ASP A 297 -14.29 12.75 34.37
N MET A 298 -13.08 12.28 34.03
CA MET A 298 -12.47 12.33 32.70
C MET A 298 -12.17 13.74 32.17
N ARG A 299 -12.02 14.73 33.08
CA ARG A 299 -11.84 16.13 32.70
C ARG A 299 -10.56 16.78 33.22
N ILE A 300 -10.25 17.92 32.59
CA ILE A 300 -9.13 18.79 32.93
C ILE A 300 -9.59 20.25 32.92
N ALA A 301 -9.08 21.07 33.83
CA ALA A 301 -9.51 22.46 33.98
C ALA A 301 -8.44 23.38 34.57
N PHE A 302 -8.52 24.66 34.24
CA PHE A 302 -7.77 25.71 34.94
C PHE A 302 -8.53 26.23 36.15
N ASP A 303 -7.80 26.78 37.13
CA ASP A 303 -8.35 27.49 38.28
C ASP A 303 -8.90 28.89 37.97
N ALA A 304 -8.87 29.30 36.71
CA ALA A 304 -9.37 30.60 36.25
C ALA A 304 -10.22 30.46 34.98
N PRO A 305 -11.31 31.24 34.86
CA PRO A 305 -12.10 31.26 33.64
C PRO A 305 -11.40 32.07 32.55
N TRP A 306 -11.86 31.89 31.31
CA TRP A 306 -11.40 32.69 30.17
C TRP A 306 -11.76 34.17 30.35
N ASP A 307 -10.76 35.06 30.31
CA ASP A 307 -10.98 36.49 30.32
C ASP A 307 -11.21 37.03 28.89
N THR A 308 -12.48 37.26 28.55
CA THR A 308 -12.88 37.83 27.25
C THR A 308 -12.34 39.24 26.97
N LEU A 309 -11.89 40.00 27.98
CA LEU A 309 -11.36 41.35 27.79
C LEU A 309 -9.89 41.31 27.31
N THR A 310 -9.10 40.45 27.91
CA THR A 310 -7.65 40.33 27.63
C THR A 310 -7.33 39.23 26.63
N GLY A 311 -8.24 38.26 26.46
CA GLY A 311 -8.04 37.10 25.60
C GLY A 311 -7.04 36.11 26.19
N LEU A 312 -7.06 35.92 27.51
CA LEU A 312 -6.07 35.12 28.25
C LEU A 312 -6.71 34.32 29.39
N TYR A 313 -6.07 33.21 29.78
CA TYR A 313 -6.29 32.57 31.07
C TYR A 313 -5.28 33.11 32.09
N PHE A 314 -5.77 33.59 33.24
CA PHE A 314 -4.93 33.98 34.39
C PHE A 314 -4.88 32.84 35.41
N THR A 315 -4.36 31.71 34.97
CA THR A 315 -4.28 30.48 35.75
C THR A 315 -2.89 30.29 36.35
N ASP A 316 -2.85 29.74 37.56
CA ASP A 316 -1.63 29.22 38.19
C ASP A 316 -1.77 27.75 38.58
N THR A 317 -2.90 27.13 38.28
CA THR A 317 -3.19 25.75 38.67
C THR A 317 -4.00 25.00 37.60
N LEU A 318 -3.60 23.77 37.32
CA LEU A 318 -4.27 22.82 36.43
C LEU A 318 -4.81 21.64 37.25
N PHE A 319 -6.11 21.41 37.17
CA PHE A 319 -6.80 20.26 37.77
C PHE A 319 -6.97 19.17 36.73
N ILE A 320 -6.61 17.94 37.08
CA ILE A 320 -6.58 16.80 36.17
C ILE A 320 -7.25 15.62 36.87
N ASP A 321 -8.23 15.01 36.23
CA ASP A 321 -8.86 13.78 36.72
C ASP A 321 -7.93 12.57 36.59
N ASN A 322 -8.14 11.51 37.37
CA ASN A 322 -7.35 10.29 37.26
C ASN A 322 -7.87 9.30 36.20
N GLU A 323 -8.94 9.65 35.49
CA GLU A 323 -9.40 8.93 34.30
C GLU A 323 -9.15 9.76 33.03
N ASP A 324 -8.72 9.10 31.96
CA ASP A 324 -8.63 9.73 30.63
C ASP A 324 -10.02 9.87 29.96
N VAL A 325 -10.06 10.44 28.75
CA VAL A 325 -11.31 10.61 27.98
C VAL A 325 -12.10 9.31 27.73
N ASP A 326 -11.43 8.16 27.78
CA ASP A 326 -12.01 6.83 27.58
C ASP A 326 -12.41 6.14 28.89
N GLY A 327 -12.13 6.77 30.04
CA GLY A 327 -12.42 6.24 31.37
C GLY A 327 -11.35 5.27 31.91
N ASN A 328 -10.13 5.30 31.37
CA ASN A 328 -9.02 4.47 31.87
C ASN A 328 -8.31 5.17 33.04
N ASP A 329 -7.99 4.43 34.10
CA ASP A 329 -7.17 4.93 35.21
C ASP A 329 -5.74 5.25 34.75
N ILE A 330 -5.39 6.54 34.79
CA ILE A 330 -4.09 7.09 34.40
C ILE A 330 -3.24 7.53 35.59
N SER A 331 -3.56 7.08 36.82
CA SER A 331 -2.80 7.45 38.03
C SER A 331 -1.30 7.18 37.90
N ASN A 332 -0.91 6.13 37.16
CA ASN A 332 0.50 5.83 36.89
C ASN A 332 1.16 6.85 35.94
N VAL A 333 0.43 7.32 34.92
CA VAL A 333 0.93 8.33 33.97
C VAL A 333 1.09 9.68 34.67
N LEU A 334 0.14 10.04 35.54
CA LEU A 334 0.22 11.27 36.34
C LEU A 334 1.38 11.25 37.35
N ALA A 335 1.80 10.06 37.80
CA ALA A 335 2.94 9.89 38.70
C ALA A 335 4.30 10.06 38.01
N ASP A 336 4.35 9.99 36.68
CA ASP A 336 5.58 10.16 35.89
C ASP A 336 5.92 11.65 35.62
N TYR A 337 5.01 12.58 35.91
CA TYR A 337 5.29 14.03 35.84
C TYR A 337 6.09 14.49 37.07
N GLU A 338 7.08 15.35 36.86
CA GLU A 338 7.96 15.89 37.89
C GLU A 338 7.88 17.43 37.99
N VAL A 339 8.22 17.96 39.16
CA VAL A 339 8.38 19.42 39.34
C VAL A 339 9.55 19.90 38.49
N GLY A 340 9.30 20.90 37.65
CA GLY A 340 10.23 21.41 36.65
C GLY A 340 9.89 21.02 35.21
N ASP A 341 8.97 20.06 35.02
CA ASP A 341 8.54 19.66 33.70
C ASP A 341 7.80 20.78 32.98
N THR A 342 8.10 20.94 31.69
CA THR A 342 7.31 21.80 30.82
C THR A 342 6.18 20.98 30.22
N ILE A 343 4.96 21.47 30.37
CA ILE A 343 3.76 20.82 29.88
C ILE A 343 2.98 21.74 28.95
N SER A 344 2.19 21.14 28.07
CA SER A 344 1.26 21.84 27.20
C SER A 344 -0.15 21.30 27.31
N VAL A 345 -1.13 22.18 27.17
CA VAL A 345 -2.54 21.83 26.96
C VAL A 345 -2.98 22.45 25.64
N PHE A 346 -3.45 21.64 24.71
CA PHE A 346 -3.92 22.10 23.41
C PHE A 346 -5.24 21.43 23.03
N ALA A 347 -6.02 22.09 22.16
CA ALA A 347 -7.24 21.52 21.61
C ALA A 347 -6.92 20.31 20.74
N ALA A 348 -7.68 19.22 20.89
CA ALA A 348 -7.54 18.04 20.05
C ALA A 348 -8.08 18.27 18.62
N ASP A 349 -8.93 19.29 18.42
CA ASP A 349 -9.41 19.73 17.12
C ASP A 349 -8.24 20.28 16.26
N PRO A 350 -7.91 19.65 15.13
CA PRO A 350 -6.80 20.07 14.27
C PRO A 350 -7.01 21.45 13.61
N ASP A 351 -8.24 21.94 13.56
CA ASP A 351 -8.56 23.28 13.04
C ASP A 351 -8.47 24.37 14.13
N SER A 352 -8.23 23.97 15.39
CA SER A 352 -8.10 24.87 16.53
C SER A 352 -6.63 25.23 16.80
N ASN A 353 -6.35 26.52 16.96
CA ASN A 353 -5.01 27.03 17.29
C ASN A 353 -4.80 27.29 18.79
N LYS A 354 -5.70 26.77 19.63
CA LYS A 354 -5.68 26.94 21.08
C LYS A 354 -4.54 26.12 21.69
N ASN A 355 -3.52 26.80 22.18
CA ASN A 355 -2.42 26.16 22.90
C ASN A 355 -2.02 26.95 24.15
N TRP A 356 -1.59 26.21 25.16
CA TRP A 356 -1.09 26.73 26.41
C TRP A 356 0.15 25.96 26.83
N PHE A 357 1.12 26.66 27.41
CA PHE A 357 2.38 26.12 27.90
C PHE A 357 2.69 26.63 29.29
N GLY A 358 3.18 25.75 30.16
CA GLY A 358 3.66 26.14 31.48
C GLY A 358 4.63 25.14 32.08
N VAL A 359 5.27 25.55 33.17
CA VAL A 359 6.19 24.70 33.93
C VAL A 359 5.53 24.28 35.22
N ILE A 360 5.58 23.00 35.55
CA ILE A 360 5.11 22.49 36.84
C ILE A 360 6.04 22.99 37.94
N THR A 361 5.47 23.65 38.94
CA THR A 361 6.18 24.21 40.10
C THR A 361 5.87 23.48 41.41
N ASP A 362 4.72 22.82 41.48
CA ASP A 362 4.35 21.91 42.57
C ASP A 362 3.34 20.86 42.05
N ILE A 363 3.35 19.68 42.65
CA ILE A 363 2.42 18.59 42.31
C ILE A 363 1.73 18.10 43.57
N SER A 364 0.40 18.06 43.55
CA SER A 364 -0.41 17.39 44.56
C SER A 364 -1.29 16.34 43.91
N THR A 365 -0.98 15.06 44.12
CA THR A 365 -1.80 13.94 43.67
C THR A 365 -2.68 13.41 44.80
N ASN A 366 -3.89 12.98 44.45
CA ASN A 366 -4.80 12.26 45.34
C ASN A 366 -5.44 11.08 44.60
N VAL A 367 -6.35 10.36 45.26
CA VAL A 367 -7.02 9.17 44.66
C VAL A 367 -8.03 9.50 43.56
N SER A 368 -8.26 10.78 43.29
CA SER A 368 -9.27 11.31 42.34
C SER A 368 -8.61 12.21 41.29
N GLY A 369 -7.29 12.21 41.16
CA GLY A 369 -6.59 13.03 40.17
C GLY A 369 -5.31 13.70 40.66
N ALA A 370 -4.86 14.68 39.88
CA ALA A 370 -3.69 15.50 40.14
C ALA A 370 -4.03 16.99 40.07
N ILE A 371 -3.34 17.77 40.91
CA ILE A 371 -3.33 19.23 40.88
C ILE A 371 -1.89 19.64 40.60
N PHE A 372 -1.67 20.29 39.46
CA PHE A 372 -0.37 20.87 39.11
C PHE A 372 -0.42 22.38 39.35
N THR A 373 0.43 22.87 40.24
CA THR A 373 0.69 24.31 40.32
C THR A 373 1.69 24.67 39.24
N ILE A 374 1.34 25.62 38.39
CA ILE A 374 2.01 25.92 37.13
C ILE A 374 2.49 27.36 37.08
N SER A 375 3.66 27.56 36.47
CA SER A 375 4.10 28.88 36.03
C SER A 375 3.80 29.01 34.53
N ASN A 376 2.90 29.94 34.18
CA ASN A 376 2.52 30.19 32.79
C ASN A 376 3.72 30.70 31.98
N LEU A 377 4.03 30.04 30.87
CA LEU A 377 5.09 30.45 29.94
C LEU A 377 4.52 31.18 28.73
N MET A 378 3.52 30.58 28.08
CA MET A 378 2.96 31.06 26.83
C MET A 378 1.53 30.57 26.68
N GLN A 379 0.72 31.38 26.01
CA GLN A 379 -0.62 31.00 25.56
C GLN A 379 -0.92 31.64 24.20
N SER A 380 -1.52 30.87 23.29
CA SER A 380 -2.07 31.35 22.03
C SER A 380 -3.50 30.85 21.90
N PHE A 381 -4.44 31.79 21.87
CA PHE A 381 -5.87 31.51 21.81
C PHE A 381 -6.58 32.58 20.97
N GLU A 382 -7.42 32.19 20.02
CA GLU A 382 -8.40 33.11 19.42
C GLU A 382 -9.65 33.25 20.32
N ASN A 383 -9.96 32.20 21.07
CA ASN A 383 -11.03 32.11 22.05
C ASN A 383 -10.68 31.02 23.09
N GLY A 384 -11.26 31.11 24.28
CA GLY A 384 -11.08 30.11 25.33
C GLY A 384 -11.60 28.72 24.94
N PHE A 385 -11.18 27.71 25.69
CA PHE A 385 -11.77 26.38 25.62
C PHE A 385 -13.25 26.41 26.02
N VAL A 386 -14.06 25.57 25.38
CA VAL A 386 -15.49 25.44 25.67
C VAL A 386 -15.76 24.16 26.48
N ASP A 387 -16.91 24.11 27.15
CA ASP A 387 -17.29 22.93 27.94
C ASP A 387 -17.25 21.66 27.09
N ALA A 388 -16.64 20.60 27.64
CA ALA A 388 -16.48 19.29 27.03
C ALA A 388 -15.66 19.26 25.71
N GLU A 389 -14.96 20.34 25.36
CA GLU A 389 -13.98 20.34 24.26
C GLU A 389 -12.86 19.34 24.57
N GLU A 390 -12.49 18.50 23.61
CA GLU A 390 -11.40 17.55 23.81
C GLU A 390 -10.05 18.26 23.76
N VAL A 391 -9.20 17.99 24.74
CA VAL A 391 -7.88 18.60 24.89
C VAL A 391 -6.84 17.55 25.24
N ILE A 392 -5.59 17.83 24.88
CA ILE A 392 -4.46 16.93 25.11
C ILE A 392 -3.49 17.61 26.06
N LEU A 393 -3.21 16.94 27.17
CA LEU A 393 -2.09 17.25 28.07
C LEU A 393 -0.84 16.53 27.54
N SER A 394 0.27 17.24 27.37
CA SER A 394 1.52 16.64 26.91
C SER A 394 2.71 17.18 27.68
N PHE A 395 3.68 16.29 27.90
CA PHE A 395 5.02 16.65 28.33
C PHE A 395 5.84 17.18 27.15
N LEU A 396 6.50 18.32 27.34
CA LEU A 396 7.44 18.89 26.39
C LEU A 396 8.86 18.56 26.84
N ALA A 397 9.38 17.50 26.24
CA ALA A 397 10.70 17.02 26.55
C ALA A 397 11.79 18.03 26.16
N SER A 398 12.64 18.36 27.12
CA SER A 398 13.93 18.98 26.82
C SER A 398 14.81 17.99 26.04
N PRO A 399 15.72 18.45 25.18
CA PRO A 399 16.66 17.57 24.48
C PRO A 399 17.45 16.70 25.47
N ASP A 400 17.50 15.38 25.25
CA ASP A 400 18.26 14.47 26.11
C ASP A 400 19.76 14.65 25.91
N ASN A 401 20.41 15.43 26.78
CA ASN A 401 21.84 15.73 26.73
C ASN A 401 22.77 14.51 26.98
N THR A 402 22.23 13.36 27.41
CA THR A 402 23.02 12.11 27.50
C THR A 402 23.36 11.58 26.11
N ILE A 403 22.51 11.87 25.12
CA ILE A 403 22.74 11.58 23.72
C ILE A 403 23.79 12.57 23.19
N PRO A 404 24.97 12.12 22.72
CA PRO A 404 26.04 13.01 22.26
C PRO A 404 25.60 14.01 21.19
N PHE A 405 24.60 13.65 20.38
CA PHE A 405 23.99 14.48 19.34
C PHE A 405 23.25 15.72 19.88
N ASN A 406 22.56 15.60 21.01
CA ASN A 406 21.76 16.69 21.61
C ASN A 406 22.61 17.69 22.39
N ARG A 407 23.92 17.44 22.56
CA ARG A 407 24.80 18.34 23.30
C ARG A 407 24.87 19.70 22.62
N PHE A 408 24.87 20.77 23.41
CA PHE A 408 24.97 22.15 22.94
C PHE A 408 26.06 22.38 21.87
N ALA A 409 27.24 21.76 22.03
CA ALA A 409 28.34 21.87 21.06
C ALA A 409 27.97 21.41 19.65
N ASN A 410 26.99 20.52 19.51
CA ASN A 410 26.57 19.90 18.27
C ASN A 410 25.17 20.38 17.81
N TYR A 411 24.33 20.92 18.70
CA TYR A 411 22.98 21.40 18.38
C TYR A 411 22.64 22.66 19.20
N HIS A 412 22.59 23.82 18.54
CA HIS A 412 22.20 25.07 19.19
C HIS A 412 21.55 26.07 18.22
N SER A 413 20.73 26.97 18.74
CA SER A 413 20.13 28.10 18.00
C SER A 413 20.72 29.46 18.42
N HIS A 414 21.67 29.47 19.35
CA HIS A 414 22.31 30.67 19.89
C HIS A 414 23.78 30.40 20.29
N LEU A 415 24.56 31.46 20.54
CA LEU A 415 25.94 31.33 21.01
C LEU A 415 26.03 30.72 22.41
N ASN A 416 27.13 30.04 22.73
CA ASN A 416 27.38 29.49 24.06
C ASN A 416 27.64 30.62 25.09
N ASP A 417 26.59 31.16 25.67
CA ASP A 417 26.66 32.20 26.69
C ASP A 417 26.58 31.65 28.12
N GLY A 418 26.26 30.36 28.28
CA GLY A 418 26.15 29.66 29.56
C GLY A 418 24.87 29.94 30.35
N TRP A 419 23.90 30.65 29.78
CA TRP A 419 22.63 31.01 30.46
C TRP A 419 21.40 30.78 29.59
N SER A 420 21.52 30.94 28.28
CA SER A 420 20.40 30.77 27.35
C SER A 420 20.17 29.29 27.06
N LEU A 421 18.90 28.87 27.04
CA LEU A 421 18.47 27.56 26.56
C LEU A 421 18.11 27.67 25.07
N CYS A 422 18.33 26.58 24.32
CA CYS A 422 17.92 26.50 22.93
C CYS A 422 16.39 26.56 22.84
N ASP A 423 15.88 27.70 22.39
CA ASP A 423 14.47 27.90 22.09
C ASP A 423 14.07 27.16 20.81
N THR A 424 12.84 26.65 20.75
CA THR A 424 12.22 26.02 19.57
C THR A 424 11.93 27.02 18.46
N SER A 425 11.88 28.32 18.78
CA SER A 425 11.66 29.40 17.83
C SER A 425 12.98 29.97 17.28
N GLY A 426 13.74 29.16 16.53
CA GLY A 426 15.00 29.61 15.92
C GLY A 426 15.57 28.69 14.83
N PHE A 427 16.53 29.20 14.06
CA PHE A 427 17.33 28.35 13.16
C PHE A 427 18.37 27.60 13.99
N HIS A 428 18.08 26.35 14.31
CA HIS A 428 19.06 25.44 14.90
C HIS A 428 20.11 25.07 13.86
N HIS A 429 21.38 25.14 14.24
CA HIS A 429 22.50 24.71 13.41
C HIS A 429 23.38 23.72 14.16
N PHE A 430 24.13 22.94 13.38
CA PHE A 430 24.97 21.87 13.89
C PHE A 430 26.43 22.20 13.62
N ASP A 431 27.19 22.31 14.70
CA ASP A 431 28.63 22.54 14.66
C ASP A 431 29.35 21.21 14.83
N PHE A 432 29.55 20.49 13.73
CA PHE A 432 30.38 19.28 13.73
C PHE A 432 31.85 19.64 13.55
N ASP A 433 32.73 19.05 14.36
CA ASP A 433 34.17 19.15 14.16
C ASP A 433 34.55 18.59 12.77
N ILE A 434 35.27 19.39 11.99
CA ILE A 434 35.77 19.00 10.67
C ILE A 434 36.68 17.76 10.85
N PRO A 435 36.39 16.63 10.17
CA PRO A 435 37.28 15.48 10.24
C PRO A 435 38.68 15.86 9.72
N PRO A 436 39.75 15.17 10.19
CA PRO A 436 41.09 15.46 9.72
C PRO A 436 41.20 15.14 8.21
N GLY A 437 41.03 16.15 7.35
CA GLY A 437 40.93 15.96 5.91
C GLY A 437 40.26 17.09 5.11
N GLY A 438 39.52 17.98 5.77
CA GLY A 438 38.81 19.08 5.11
C GLY A 438 37.33 18.76 4.82
N PRO A 439 36.55 19.73 4.30
CA PRO A 439 35.09 19.63 4.22
C PRO A 439 34.62 18.59 3.19
N ASP A 440 33.63 17.78 3.59
CA ASP A 440 32.93 16.82 2.73
C ASP A 440 32.08 17.54 1.67
N ILE A 441 32.52 17.49 0.42
CA ILE A 441 31.80 18.05 -0.73
C ILE A 441 30.77 17.03 -1.22
N MET A 442 29.48 17.31 -0.99
CA MET A 442 28.34 16.51 -1.49
C MET A 442 28.51 16.14 -2.97
N PRO A 443 28.11 14.93 -3.41
CA PRO A 443 28.15 14.57 -4.82
C PRO A 443 27.38 15.61 -5.65
N SER A 444 27.93 15.96 -6.82
CA SER A 444 27.31 16.91 -7.75
C SER A 444 25.92 16.46 -8.16
N THR A 445 24.95 17.38 -8.19
CA THR A 445 23.60 17.14 -8.72
C THR A 445 23.65 16.38 -10.04
N MET A 446 23.03 15.20 -10.08
CA MET A 446 23.03 14.32 -11.26
C MET A 446 21.68 14.41 -11.98
N TYR A 447 21.71 14.56 -13.31
CA TYR A 447 20.51 14.62 -14.16
C TYR A 447 20.22 13.27 -14.79
N TYR A 448 18.95 12.84 -14.71
CA TYR A 448 18.44 11.61 -15.29
C TYR A 448 17.26 11.89 -16.21
N ALA A 449 17.19 11.23 -17.36
CA ALA A 449 16.08 11.31 -18.32
C ALA A 449 15.38 9.95 -18.45
N GLY A 450 14.05 9.95 -18.62
CA GLY A 450 13.25 8.72 -18.78
C GLY A 450 11.76 9.01 -18.96
N GLU A 451 11.05 8.07 -19.61
CA GLU A 451 9.59 8.14 -19.88
C GLU A 451 8.76 7.67 -18.68
N GLN A 452 8.70 6.36 -18.41
CA GLN A 452 8.13 5.79 -17.19
C GLN A 452 9.26 5.19 -16.37
N THR A 453 9.42 5.63 -15.13
CA THR A 453 10.61 5.27 -14.35
C THR A 453 10.27 5.02 -12.88
N VAL A 454 10.73 3.89 -12.36
CA VAL A 454 10.68 3.54 -10.95
C VAL A 454 12.01 3.91 -10.29
N ILE A 455 11.96 4.82 -9.33
CA ILE A 455 13.10 5.30 -8.54
C ILE A 455 13.01 4.68 -7.15
N TYR A 456 13.96 3.82 -6.81
CA TYR A 456 14.07 3.23 -5.48
C TYR A 456 15.13 3.96 -4.67
N VAL A 457 14.73 4.51 -3.52
CA VAL A 457 15.65 5.01 -2.50
C VAL A 457 15.70 4.02 -1.35
N ARG A 458 16.87 3.43 -1.17
CA ARG A 458 17.15 2.38 -0.20
C ARG A 458 17.71 2.95 1.09
N ASN A 459 17.18 2.51 2.22
CA ASN A 459 17.68 2.73 3.58
C ASN A 459 17.86 4.21 3.97
N GLY A 460 17.02 5.12 3.48
CA GLY A 460 17.08 6.52 3.92
C GLY A 460 15.92 7.35 3.43
N GLN A 461 15.89 8.59 3.89
CA GLN A 461 14.75 9.47 3.72
C GLN A 461 14.73 10.12 2.34
N VAL A 462 13.53 10.47 1.87
CA VAL A 462 13.32 11.08 0.54
C VAL A 462 12.60 12.40 0.65
N ARG A 463 13.14 13.41 -0.04
CA ARG A 463 12.48 14.70 -0.27
C ARG A 463 12.17 14.84 -1.75
N VAL A 464 10.94 15.23 -2.06
CA VAL A 464 10.49 15.40 -3.44
C VAL A 464 10.08 16.84 -3.67
N LYS A 465 10.50 17.44 -4.78
CA LYS A 465 10.06 18.77 -5.22
C LYS A 465 9.98 18.87 -6.74
N GLY A 466 9.22 19.83 -7.26
CA GLY A 466 9.00 20.04 -8.70
C GLY A 466 7.58 19.68 -9.15
N SER A 467 7.34 19.71 -10.47
CA SER A 467 6.06 19.35 -11.08
C SER A 467 6.19 18.01 -11.80
N VAL A 468 5.24 17.10 -11.58
CA VAL A 468 5.26 15.72 -12.09
C VAL A 468 4.01 15.44 -12.91
N ASP A 469 4.19 14.90 -14.11
CA ASP A 469 3.11 14.52 -15.03
C ASP A 469 2.90 12.98 -15.08
N GLY A 470 2.90 12.33 -13.91
CA GLY A 470 2.62 10.89 -13.75
C GLY A 470 3.66 9.91 -14.31
N GLN A 471 4.84 10.40 -14.72
CA GLN A 471 5.90 9.63 -15.39
C GLN A 471 6.85 8.88 -14.42
N TYR A 472 6.84 9.22 -13.13
CA TYR A 472 7.81 8.72 -12.15
C TYR A 472 7.11 8.08 -10.94
N THR A 473 7.58 6.91 -10.55
CA THR A 473 7.16 6.21 -9.33
C THR A 473 8.33 6.19 -8.34
N ILE A 474 8.12 6.65 -7.11
CA ILE A 474 9.14 6.60 -6.06
C ILE A 474 8.81 5.47 -5.09
N VAL A 475 9.82 4.68 -4.74
CA VAL A 475 9.72 3.56 -3.79
C VAL A 475 10.76 3.75 -2.70
N THR A 476 10.37 3.56 -1.44
CA THR A 476 11.26 3.57 -0.26
C THR A 476 11.13 2.27 0.52
N ASP A 477 12.07 2.00 1.43
CA ASP A 477 11.97 0.85 2.33
C ASP A 477 10.82 1.01 3.34
N LYS A 478 10.23 -0.11 3.75
CA LYS A 478 9.02 -0.16 4.59
C LYS A 478 9.20 0.49 5.97
N ASN A 479 10.43 0.53 6.46
CA ASN A 479 10.84 1.16 7.72
C ASN A 479 12.11 1.96 7.44
N THR A 480 12.00 3.29 7.32
CA THR A 480 13.13 4.24 7.31
C THR A 480 13.07 5.10 8.55
#